data_AF-A0AA39JIZ0-F1
#
_entry.id   AF-A0AA39JIZ0-F1
#
_cell.length_a   1.000
_cell.length_b   1.000
_cell.length_c   1.000
_cell.angle_alpha   90.00
_cell.angle_beta   90.00
_cell.angle_gamma   90.00
#
_symmetry.space_group_name_H-M   'P 1'
#
loop_
_entity.id
_entity.type
_entity.pdbx_description
1 polymer ?
#
loop_
_entity_poly.entity_id
_entity_poly.type
_entity_poly.pdbx_seq_one_letter_code
_entity_poly.pdbx_strand_id
1 'polypeptide(L)'
;DPFTQPAIDVSYFFVYWDLDVQITSSRMSRTILTSPPLSDLSTGDSIPGKSGPEDGGSEEDWRSCTTSGFAAVSHSIGSLAMIKRNLGGALKVSF
;
A
#
# COMPACT_ATOMS: atom_id res chain seq x y z
N ASP A 1 -5.03 9.04 -30.68
CA ASP A 1 -6.49 9.05 -30.56
C ASP A 1 -6.84 9.35 -29.10
N PRO A 2 -7.58 10.44 -28.80
CA PRO A 2 -7.93 10.81 -27.42
C PRO A 2 -8.81 9.78 -26.70
N PHE A 3 -9.42 8.81 -27.41
CA PHE A 3 -10.19 7.71 -26.81
C PHE A 3 -9.33 6.49 -26.45
N THR A 4 -8.05 6.49 -26.83
CA THR A 4 -7.10 5.46 -26.43
C THR A 4 -6.68 5.70 -24.98
N GLN A 5 -6.82 4.69 -24.13
CA GLN A 5 -6.35 4.77 -22.74
C GLN A 5 -4.83 5.00 -22.68
N PRO A 6 -4.35 5.90 -21.81
CA PRO A 6 -2.92 6.09 -21.63
C PRO A 6 -2.31 4.86 -20.95
N ALA A 7 -1.03 4.59 -21.22
CA ALA A 7 -0.25 3.70 -20.38
C ALA A 7 -0.04 4.39 -19.01
N ILE A 8 -0.33 3.66 -17.93
CA ILE A 8 -0.15 4.14 -16.55
C ILE A 8 0.78 3.16 -15.85
N ASP A 9 1.90 3.67 -15.35
CA ASP A 9 2.83 2.94 -14.50
C ASP A 9 3.00 3.73 -13.19
N VAL A 10 2.61 3.12 -12.08
CA VAL A 10 2.75 3.70 -10.73
C VAL A 10 4.03 3.22 -10.05
N SER A 11 4.66 2.16 -10.58
CA SER A 11 5.84 1.52 -10.00
C SER A 11 5.62 1.14 -8.52
N TYR A 12 4.46 0.52 -8.23
CA TYR A 12 4.14 0.05 -6.88
C TYR A 12 5.26 -0.80 -6.30
N PHE A 13 5.63 -0.54 -5.04
CA PHE A 13 6.65 -1.30 -4.29
C PHE A 13 8.05 -1.29 -4.92
N PHE A 14 8.34 -0.35 -5.84
CA PHE A 14 9.65 -0.24 -6.47
C PHE A 14 10.75 0.15 -5.47
N VAL A 15 10.45 1.07 -4.56
CA VAL A 15 11.33 1.37 -3.42
C VAL A 15 11.05 0.33 -2.34
N TYR A 16 12.08 -0.39 -1.89
CA TYR A 16 11.95 -1.48 -0.92
C TYR A 16 11.17 -1.07 0.35
N TRP A 17 11.38 0.18 0.80
CA TRP A 17 10.71 0.77 1.95
C TRP A 17 9.18 0.75 1.84
N ASP A 18 8.63 0.94 0.64
CA ASP A 18 7.18 0.98 0.43
C ASP A 18 6.53 -0.36 0.80
N LEU A 19 7.16 -1.46 0.39
CA LEU A 19 6.69 -2.81 0.70
C LEU A 19 6.91 -3.17 2.17
N ASP A 20 8.03 -2.74 2.75
CA ASP A 20 8.34 -2.99 4.16
C ASP A 20 7.33 -2.29 5.08
N VAL A 21 6.97 -1.04 4.77
CA VAL A 21 5.92 -0.30 5.49
C VAL A 21 4.58 -1.03 5.34
N GLN A 22 4.20 -1.42 4.12
CA GLN A 22 2.92 -2.11 3.88
C GLN A 22 2.81 -3.44 4.64
N ILE A 23 3.89 -4.23 4.69
CA ILE A 23 3.96 -5.49 5.45
C ILE A 23 3.86 -5.22 6.95
N THR A 24 4.60 -4.24 7.45
CA THR A 24 4.57 -3.85 8.87
C THR A 24 3.18 -3.38 9.27
N SER A 25 2.52 -2.58 8.44
CA SER A 25 1.13 -2.17 8.66
C SER A 25 0.17 -3.36 8.64
N SER A 26 0.34 -4.31 7.74
CA SER A 26 -0.51 -5.52 7.67
C SER A 26 -0.38 -6.38 8.94
N ARG A 27 0.85 -6.59 9.41
CA ARG A 27 1.13 -7.25 10.70
C ARG A 27 0.49 -6.51 11.86
N MET A 28 0.66 -5.18 11.90
CA MET A 28 0.05 -4.34 12.94
C MET A 28 -1.49 -4.41 12.91
N SER A 29 -2.12 -4.43 11.74
CA SER A 29 -3.57 -4.58 11.62
C SER A 29 -4.05 -5.89 12.25
N ARG A 30 -3.35 -7.01 12.02
CA ARG A 30 -3.66 -8.27 12.69
C ARG A 30 -3.47 -8.18 14.20
N THR A 31 -2.35 -7.60 14.66
CA THR A 31 -2.11 -7.38 16.10
C THR A 31 -3.24 -6.58 16.74
N ILE A 32 -3.74 -5.53 16.08
CA ILE A 32 -4.88 -4.74 16.58
C ILE A 32 -6.13 -5.62 16.70
N LEU A 33 -6.44 -6.42 15.67
CA LEU A 33 -7.62 -7.31 15.67
C LEU A 33 -7.57 -8.41 16.74
N THR A 34 -6.37 -8.83 17.15
CA THR A 34 -6.15 -9.90 18.14
C THR A 34 -5.80 -9.39 19.54
N SER A 35 -5.69 -8.07 19.73
CA SER A 35 -5.39 -7.47 21.04
C SER A 35 -6.66 -7.01 21.77
N PRO A 36 -6.72 -7.11 23.11
CA PRO A 36 -7.81 -6.52 23.89
C PRO A 36 -7.87 -4.98 23.73
N PRO A 37 -9.08 -4.38 23.76
CA PRO A 37 -10.38 -5.02 23.94
C PRO A 37 -11.00 -5.53 22.62
N LEU A 38 -10.34 -5.31 21.48
CA LEU A 38 -10.91 -5.66 20.18
C LEU A 38 -11.01 -7.18 19.98
N SER A 39 -10.09 -7.94 20.58
CA SER A 39 -10.15 -9.41 20.65
C SER A 39 -11.43 -9.95 21.29
N ASP A 40 -12.08 -9.17 22.14
CA ASP A 40 -13.33 -9.59 22.81
C ASP A 40 -14.56 -9.42 21.88
N LEU A 41 -14.39 -8.66 20.80
CA LEU A 41 -15.43 -8.34 19.81
C LEU A 41 -15.17 -8.98 18.44
N SER A 42 -13.99 -9.57 18.24
CA SER A 42 -13.51 -10.10 16.98
C SER A 42 -13.16 -11.58 17.13
N THR A 43 -13.42 -12.38 16.10
CA THR A 43 -12.92 -13.76 16.03
C THR A 43 -11.55 -13.86 15.35
N GLY A 44 -10.86 -12.72 15.19
CA GLY A 44 -9.61 -12.59 14.43
C GLY A 44 -9.83 -12.08 13.00
N ASP A 45 -8.77 -12.05 12.19
CA ASP A 45 -8.86 -11.65 10.79
C ASP A 45 -9.43 -12.77 9.90
N SER A 46 -10.31 -12.39 8.97
CA SER A 46 -10.85 -13.31 7.96
C SER A 46 -10.06 -13.28 6.65
N ILE A 47 -9.30 -12.20 6.40
CA ILE A 47 -8.48 -12.00 5.21
C ILE A 47 -7.11 -11.47 5.64
N PRO A 48 -6.00 -12.16 5.27
CA PRO A 48 -5.97 -13.46 4.60
C PRO A 48 -6.38 -14.62 5.54
N GLY A 49 -6.62 -14.35 6.83
CA GLY A 49 -7.00 -15.35 7.82
C GLY A 49 -5.97 -16.46 7.93
N LYS A 50 -6.44 -17.68 8.20
CA LYS A 50 -5.59 -18.87 8.35
C LYS A 50 -4.88 -19.32 7.07
N SER A 51 -5.31 -18.84 5.90
CA SER A 51 -4.62 -19.10 4.63
C SER A 51 -3.45 -18.15 4.37
N GLY A 52 -3.32 -17.09 5.17
CA GLY A 52 -2.19 -16.17 5.08
C GLY A 52 -1.01 -16.59 5.95
N PRO A 53 0.03 -15.75 5.99
CA PRO A 53 1.19 -15.96 6.85
C PRO A 53 0.77 -16.09 8.32
N GLU A 54 1.45 -16.95 9.08
CA GLU A 54 1.23 -17.06 10.53
C GLU A 54 1.70 -15.80 11.28
N ASP A 55 1.30 -15.67 12.55
CA ASP A 55 1.80 -14.62 13.44
C ASP A 55 3.29 -14.84 13.72
N GLY A 56 4.13 -13.91 13.26
CA GLY A 56 5.58 -14.08 13.23
C GLY A 56 6.10 -14.86 12.01
N GLY A 57 5.24 -15.17 11.04
CA GLY A 57 5.59 -15.79 9.76
C GLY A 57 6.66 -15.01 8.99
N SER A 58 7.33 -15.70 8.06
CA SER A 58 8.53 -15.19 7.40
C SER A 58 8.26 -13.90 6.61
N GLU A 59 9.28 -13.08 6.44
CA GLU A 59 9.16 -11.86 5.63
C GLU A 59 8.74 -12.18 4.18
N GLU A 60 9.19 -13.32 3.64
CA GLU A 60 8.86 -13.77 2.29
C GLU A 60 7.37 -14.11 2.15
N ASP A 61 6.78 -14.81 3.14
CA ASP A 61 5.35 -15.12 3.15
C ASP A 61 4.52 -13.84 3.16
N TRP A 62 4.92 -12.85 3.97
CA TRP A 62 4.27 -11.55 4.02
C TRP A 62 4.45 -10.76 2.72
N ARG A 63 5.63 -10.78 2.09
CA ARG A 63 5.87 -10.15 0.77
C ARG A 63 4.95 -10.76 -0.29
N SER A 64 4.86 -12.09 -0.33
CA SER A 64 3.98 -12.80 -1.26
C SER A 64 2.51 -12.42 -1.03
N CYS A 65 2.04 -12.53 0.21
CA CYS A 65 0.66 -12.21 0.58
C CYS A 65 0.29 -10.75 0.27
N THR A 66 1.18 -9.80 0.56
CA THR A 66 0.96 -8.38 0.29
C THR A 66 0.92 -8.10 -1.21
N THR A 67 1.87 -8.62 -1.98
CA THR A 67 1.94 -8.34 -3.42
C THR A 67 0.84 -9.03 -4.22
N SER A 68 0.35 -10.20 -3.78
CA SER A 68 -0.79 -10.89 -4.41
C SER A 68 -2.15 -10.30 -3.99
N GLY A 69 -2.25 -9.69 -2.81
CA GLY A 69 -3.51 -9.20 -2.23
C GLY A 69 -3.71 -7.69 -2.31
N PHE A 70 -2.73 -6.92 -2.80
CA PHE A 70 -2.79 -5.47 -2.85
C PHE A 70 -3.77 -4.95 -3.91
N ALA A 71 -4.38 -3.81 -3.62
CA ALA A 71 -5.16 -3.03 -4.57
C ALA A 71 -4.77 -1.54 -4.50
N ALA A 72 -4.83 -0.86 -5.64
CA ALA A 72 -4.58 0.57 -5.72
C ALA A 72 -5.61 1.36 -4.89
N VAL A 73 -5.12 2.27 -4.03
CA VAL A 73 -5.98 3.20 -3.28
C VAL A 73 -6.62 4.26 -4.19
N SER A 74 -6.20 4.35 -5.46
CA SER A 74 -6.69 5.33 -6.44
C SER A 74 -6.43 6.80 -6.04
N HIS A 75 -5.37 7.05 -5.27
CA HIS A 75 -4.92 8.39 -4.86
C HIS A 75 -3.67 8.85 -5.64
N SER A 76 -3.70 8.76 -6.98
CA SER A 76 -2.58 9.19 -7.82
C SER A 76 -2.41 10.71 -7.81
N ILE A 77 -1.19 11.20 -7.53
CA ILE A 77 -0.84 12.62 -7.51
C ILE A 77 0.48 12.87 -8.23
N GLY A 78 0.79 14.13 -8.53
CA GLY A 78 2.13 14.54 -8.99
C GLY A 78 2.38 14.44 -10.50
N SER A 79 1.44 13.91 -11.29
CA SER A 79 1.57 13.86 -12.77
C SER A 79 1.72 15.25 -13.43
N LEU A 80 1.21 16.30 -12.78
CA LEU A 80 1.45 17.71 -13.09
C LEU A 80 1.86 18.47 -11.83
N ALA A 81 2.96 18.05 -11.20
CA ALA A 81 3.42 18.60 -9.93
C ALA A 81 3.64 20.13 -9.96
N MET A 82 3.12 20.81 -8.94
CA MET A 82 3.33 22.24 -8.69
C MET A 82 4.51 22.44 -7.73
N ILE A 83 5.73 22.34 -8.27
CA ILE A 83 7.00 22.56 -7.56
C ILE A 83 7.88 23.52 -8.36
N LYS A 84 9.08 23.89 -7.87
CA LYS A 84 9.98 24.77 -8.63
C LYS A 84 10.32 24.16 -9.99
N ARG A 85 10.38 25.00 -11.03
CA ARG A 85 10.70 24.56 -12.39
C ARG A 85 12.05 23.84 -12.49
N ASN A 86 13.05 24.30 -11.74
CA ASN A 86 14.38 23.66 -11.71
C ASN A 86 14.41 22.32 -10.95
N LEU A 87 13.32 21.91 -10.29
CA LEU A 87 13.13 20.58 -9.70
C LEU A 87 12.18 19.71 -10.52
N GLY A 88 11.77 20.16 -11.72
CA GLY A 88 10.88 19.41 -12.62
C GLY A 88 9.38 19.77 -12.52
N GLY A 89 9.01 20.85 -11.83
CA GLY A 89 7.61 21.28 -11.72
C GLY A 89 6.98 21.69 -13.05
N ALA A 90 5.76 21.21 -13.30
CA ALA A 90 4.97 21.51 -14.49
C ALA A 90 4.18 22.82 -14.35
N LEU A 91 3.73 23.11 -13.13
CA LEU A 91 2.88 24.27 -12.80
C LEU A 91 3.62 25.27 -11.91
N LYS A 92 3.16 26.52 -11.93
CA LYS A 92 3.64 27.60 -11.06
C LYS A 92 2.57 27.95 -10.03
N VAL A 93 2.99 28.41 -8.86
CA VAL A 93 2.10 29.14 -7.94
C VAL A 93 1.92 30.56 -8.49
N SER A 94 0.68 31.01 -8.68
CA SER A 94 0.34 32.40 -8.99
C SER A 94 -0.70 32.90 -7.99
N PHE A 95 -0.45 34.07 -7.40
CA PHE A 95 -1.44 34.84 -6.64
C PHE A 95 -1.99 35.96 -7.51
#